data_AF-A0AAU7EJ46-F1
#
_entry.id   AF-A0AAU7EJ46-F1
#
_cell.length_a   1.000
_cell.length_b   1.000
_cell.length_c   1.000
_cell.angle_alpha   90.00
_cell.angle_beta   90.00
_cell.angle_gamma   90.00
#
_symmetry.space_group_name_H-M   'P 1'
#
loop_
_entity.id
_entity.type
_entity.pdbx_description
1 polymer ?
#
loop_
_entity_poly.entity_id
_entity_poly.type
_entity_poly.pdbx_seq_one_letter_code
_entity_poly.pdbx_strand_id
1 'polypeptide(L)'
;MKTLKLTLGIVAASVMFVACNDSQKDMAQQKVDNYESYIDSISNVATDKAGENWETIERDFEQIKSETNNAIASVTDNSELQKDIDQATLKYEKFKAEVIAEHNRMETENSKMMMRQSLLGNQYEGGDMKFTWINKDNILSVYQNFVDTVDKNKDSYSREDWDEIKLLYEAIDTRKNTVEKEGLSSADNMKIAGLKLKFAPMYTVNRMGAKSDENAEAKK
;
A
#
# COMPACT_ATOMS: atom_id res chain seq x y z
N MET A 1 93.93 -28.61 -3.47
CA MET A 1 92.92 -29.39 -4.22
C MET A 1 91.58 -29.29 -3.51
N LYS A 2 90.52 -28.96 -4.28
CA LYS A 2 89.07 -29.01 -3.99
C LYS A 2 88.53 -27.93 -3.02
N THR A 3 87.92 -26.81 -3.49
CA THR A 3 86.54 -26.61 -4.02
C THR A 3 85.45 -27.03 -3.02
N LEU A 4 84.39 -26.27 -2.70
CA LEU A 4 83.49 -25.49 -3.56
C LEU A 4 82.64 -24.56 -2.67
N LYS A 5 82.25 -23.38 -3.17
CA LYS A 5 81.24 -22.48 -2.57
C LYS A 5 79.86 -23.12 -2.71
N LEU A 6 79.00 -23.06 -1.68
CA LEU A 6 77.55 -23.18 -1.86
C LEU A 6 76.79 -22.33 -0.83
N THR A 7 76.35 -21.17 -1.31
CA THR A 7 75.20 -20.42 -0.80
C THR A 7 73.95 -21.31 -0.85
N LEU A 8 73.23 -21.43 0.28
CA LEU A 8 71.83 -21.82 0.29
C LEU A 8 71.10 -20.96 1.33
N GLY A 9 70.47 -19.89 0.84
CA GLY A 9 69.35 -19.28 1.54
C GLY A 9 68.09 -20.06 1.18
N ILE A 10 67.29 -20.42 2.18
CA ILE A 10 65.87 -20.73 1.98
C ILE A 10 65.09 -19.94 3.03
N VAL A 11 64.28 -19.05 2.50
CA VAL A 11 63.30 -18.20 3.17
C VAL A 11 62.29 -19.08 3.91
N ALA A 12 62.18 -18.91 5.23
CA ALA A 12 61.06 -19.39 6.02
C ALA A 12 60.31 -18.17 6.56
N ALA A 13 59.52 -17.53 5.72
CA ALA A 13 58.65 -16.43 6.12
C ALA A 13 57.47 -16.28 5.15
N SER A 14 56.44 -17.12 5.29
CA SER A 14 55.10 -16.86 4.72
C SER A 14 54.07 -17.93 5.09
N VAL A 15 53.76 -18.12 6.38
CA VAL A 15 52.52 -18.82 6.79
C VAL A 15 51.64 -17.96 7.72
N MET A 16 52.04 -16.72 8.06
CA MET A 16 51.24 -15.87 8.95
C MET A 16 50.00 -15.23 8.32
N PHE A 17 49.78 -15.37 7.00
CA PHE A 17 48.63 -14.75 6.32
C PHE A 17 47.36 -15.61 6.28
N VAL A 18 47.44 -16.93 6.54
CA VAL A 18 46.27 -17.81 6.42
C VAL A 18 45.30 -17.63 7.61
N ALA A 19 45.83 -17.55 8.83
CA ALA A 19 45.00 -17.43 10.04
C ALA A 19 44.23 -16.11 10.15
N CYS A 20 44.74 -15.02 9.55
CA CYS A 20 44.04 -13.73 9.53
C CYS A 20 42.85 -13.75 8.56
N ASN A 21 42.93 -14.52 7.48
CA ASN A 21 41.90 -14.58 6.44
C ASN A 21 40.68 -15.39 6.88
N ASP A 22 40.88 -16.52 7.58
CA ASP A 22 39.78 -17.34 8.07
C ASP A 22 38.94 -16.59 9.12
N SER A 23 39.57 -15.87 10.05
CA SER A 23 38.85 -15.08 11.06
C SER A 23 38.00 -13.94 10.47
N GLN A 24 38.48 -13.28 9.41
CA GLN A 24 37.73 -12.22 8.73
C GLN A 24 36.55 -12.80 7.94
N LYS A 25 36.75 -13.95 7.30
CA LYS A 25 35.70 -14.65 6.56
C LYS A 25 34.57 -15.12 7.49
N ASP A 26 34.90 -15.65 8.66
CA ASP A 26 33.90 -16.05 9.66
C ASP A 26 33.09 -14.85 10.18
N MET A 27 33.75 -13.72 10.45
CA MET A 27 33.07 -12.48 10.86
C MET A 27 32.15 -11.93 9.76
N ALA A 28 32.59 -12.00 8.50
CA ALA A 28 31.80 -11.57 7.36
C ALA A 28 30.58 -12.47 7.15
N GLN A 29 30.76 -13.79 7.25
CA GLN A 29 29.64 -14.75 7.21
C GLN A 29 28.62 -14.45 8.32
N GLN A 30 29.07 -14.23 9.55
CA GLN A 30 28.16 -13.89 10.65
C GLN A 30 27.36 -12.60 10.38
N LYS A 31 27.95 -11.60 9.71
CA LYS A 31 27.24 -10.38 9.31
C LYS A 31 26.20 -10.66 8.24
N VAL A 32 26.51 -11.52 7.25
CA VAL A 32 25.54 -11.98 6.25
C VAL A 32 24.39 -12.76 6.91
N ASP A 33 24.69 -13.72 7.79
CA ASP A 33 23.68 -14.50 8.50
C ASP A 33 22.73 -13.61 9.32
N ASN A 34 23.28 -12.57 9.96
CA ASN A 34 22.49 -11.59 10.71
C ASN A 34 21.60 -10.75 9.78
N TYR A 35 22.10 -10.38 8.61
CA TYR A 35 21.33 -9.64 7.61
C TYR A 35 20.17 -10.49 7.06
N GLU A 36 20.43 -11.75 6.72
CA GLU A 36 19.40 -12.71 6.32
C GLU A 36 18.37 -12.90 7.43
N SER A 37 18.82 -13.12 8.67
CA SER A 37 17.93 -13.30 9.83
C SER A 37 17.06 -12.08 10.09
N TYR A 38 17.60 -10.87 9.92
CA TYR A 38 16.83 -9.64 10.02
C TYR A 38 15.73 -9.58 8.95
N ILE A 39 16.08 -9.84 7.69
CA ILE A 39 15.14 -9.82 6.57
C ILE A 39 14.06 -10.89 6.75
N ASP A 40 14.44 -12.09 7.19
CA ASP A 40 13.52 -13.16 7.52
C ASP A 40 12.56 -12.76 8.63
N SER A 41 13.06 -12.10 9.68
CA SER A 41 12.24 -11.63 10.79
C SER A 41 11.19 -10.62 10.32
N ILE A 42 11.58 -9.59 9.56
CA ILE A 42 10.64 -8.55 9.10
C ILE A 42 9.69 -9.08 8.02
N SER A 43 10.14 -9.97 7.16
CA SER A 43 9.30 -10.56 6.09
C SER A 43 8.21 -11.49 6.63
N ASN A 44 8.30 -11.89 7.91
CA ASN A 44 7.28 -12.67 8.61
C ASN A 44 6.27 -11.79 9.38
N VAL A 45 6.46 -10.47 9.41
CA VAL A 45 5.52 -9.51 10.00
C VAL A 45 4.38 -9.25 9.00
N ALA A 46 3.15 -9.17 9.50
CA ALA A 46 2.02 -8.79 8.67
C ALA A 46 2.22 -7.39 8.05
N THR A 47 1.86 -7.23 6.78
CA THR A 47 2.18 -6.04 5.97
C THR A 47 1.54 -4.76 6.52
N ASP A 48 0.36 -4.84 7.13
CA ASP A 48 -0.30 -3.73 7.82
C ASP A 48 0.53 -3.23 9.01
N LYS A 49 1.01 -4.13 9.87
CA LYS A 49 1.84 -3.81 11.02
C LYS A 49 3.25 -3.35 10.64
N ALA A 50 3.77 -3.87 9.53
CA ALA A 50 5.04 -3.41 8.97
C ALA A 50 4.91 -1.97 8.47
N GLY A 51 3.78 -1.61 7.85
CA GLY A 51 3.47 -0.24 7.45
C GLY A 51 3.49 0.75 8.61
N GLU A 52 2.96 0.39 9.77
CA GLU A 52 2.97 1.23 10.98
C GLU A 52 4.39 1.59 11.48
N ASN A 53 5.39 0.73 11.18
CA ASN A 53 6.77 0.88 11.63
C ASN A 53 7.76 1.06 10.46
N TRP A 54 7.26 1.43 9.28
CA TRP A 54 8.00 1.35 8.03
C TRP A 54 9.32 2.12 8.05
N GLU A 55 9.32 3.36 8.58
CA GLU A 55 10.53 4.19 8.68
C GLU A 55 11.65 3.53 9.49
N THR A 56 11.28 2.78 10.54
CA THR A 56 12.25 2.05 11.36
C THR A 56 12.79 0.85 10.62
N ILE A 57 11.91 0.07 9.97
CA ILE A 57 12.31 -1.08 9.16
C ILE A 57 13.28 -0.67 8.04
N GLU A 58 12.98 0.44 7.36
CA GLU A 58 13.80 0.92 6.24
C GLU A 58 15.16 1.46 6.71
N ARG A 59 15.19 2.21 7.80
CA ARG A 59 16.45 2.67 8.40
C ARG A 59 17.33 1.50 8.85
N ASP A 60 16.74 0.54 9.56
CA ASP A 60 17.46 -0.60 10.11
C ASP A 60 17.97 -1.52 8.98
N PHE A 61 17.18 -1.69 7.90
CA PHE A 61 17.62 -2.36 6.68
C PHE A 61 18.85 -1.70 6.05
N GLU A 62 18.82 -0.39 5.81
CA GLU A 62 19.94 0.33 5.19
C GLU A 62 21.20 0.27 6.06
N GLN A 63 21.05 0.38 7.39
CA GLN A 63 22.17 0.24 8.32
C GLN A 63 22.78 -1.16 8.25
N ILE A 64 21.98 -2.21 8.41
CA ILE A 64 22.48 -3.60 8.45
C ILE A 64 23.09 -3.97 7.10
N LYS A 65 22.48 -3.56 5.98
CA LYS A 65 23.02 -3.77 4.63
C LYS A 65 24.37 -3.08 4.44
N SER A 66 24.50 -1.83 4.89
CA SER A 66 25.77 -1.10 4.84
C SER A 66 26.86 -1.78 5.67
N GLU A 67 26.55 -2.18 6.91
CA GLU A 67 27.48 -2.91 7.77
C GLU A 67 27.93 -4.24 7.15
N THR A 68 26.99 -4.96 6.53
CA THR A 68 27.25 -6.26 5.90
C THR A 68 28.14 -6.11 4.65
N ASN A 69 27.83 -5.14 3.78
CA ASN A 69 28.66 -4.83 2.61
C ASN A 69 30.09 -4.41 3.01
N ASN A 70 30.23 -3.62 4.07
CA ASN A 70 31.54 -3.23 4.59
C ASN A 70 32.33 -4.44 5.13
N ALA A 71 31.65 -5.41 5.76
CA ALA A 71 32.30 -6.60 6.31
C ALA A 71 32.85 -7.54 5.23
N ILE A 72 32.21 -7.63 4.07
CA ILE A 72 32.67 -8.49 2.97
C ILE A 72 33.70 -7.81 2.06
N ALA A 73 33.88 -6.48 2.15
CA ALA A 73 34.71 -5.70 1.24
C ALA A 73 36.20 -6.09 1.26
N SER A 74 36.71 -6.57 2.40
CA SER A 74 38.10 -7.03 2.55
C SER A 74 38.27 -8.54 2.41
N VAL A 75 37.19 -9.28 2.20
CA VAL A 75 37.22 -10.75 2.06
C VAL A 75 37.55 -11.13 0.61
N THR A 76 38.66 -11.83 0.41
CA THR A 76 39.00 -12.41 -0.89
C THR A 76 38.00 -13.53 -1.26
N ASP A 77 37.61 -13.62 -2.52
CA ASP A 77 36.65 -14.61 -3.04
C ASP A 77 35.27 -14.57 -2.35
N ASN A 78 34.74 -13.37 -2.11
CA ASN A 78 33.46 -13.13 -1.44
C ASN A 78 32.20 -13.36 -2.31
N SER A 79 32.31 -14.01 -3.46
CA SER A 79 31.20 -14.11 -4.42
C SER A 79 29.97 -14.84 -3.87
N GLU A 80 30.16 -15.84 -3.00
CA GLU A 80 29.03 -16.54 -2.36
C GLU A 80 28.36 -15.63 -1.32
N LEU A 81 29.15 -14.93 -0.49
CA LEU A 81 28.62 -13.96 0.49
C LEU A 81 27.83 -12.84 -0.21
N GLN A 82 28.34 -12.34 -1.34
CA GLN A 82 27.64 -11.33 -2.13
C GLN A 82 26.32 -11.86 -2.68
N LYS A 83 26.31 -13.11 -3.15
CA LYS A 83 25.10 -13.75 -3.67
C LYS A 83 24.03 -13.92 -2.58
N ASP A 84 24.42 -14.27 -1.36
CA ASP A 84 23.52 -14.37 -0.21
C ASP A 84 22.92 -13.00 0.15
N ILE A 85 23.76 -11.95 0.19
CA ILE A 85 23.30 -10.56 0.36
C ILE A 85 22.31 -10.16 -0.74
N ASP A 86 22.60 -10.48 -2.00
CA ASP A 86 21.74 -10.14 -3.14
C ASP A 86 20.39 -10.87 -3.05
N GLN A 87 20.39 -12.15 -2.65
CA GLN A 87 19.18 -12.93 -2.44
C GLN A 87 18.32 -12.38 -1.30
N ALA A 88 18.94 -12.08 -0.17
CA ALA A 88 18.25 -11.47 0.98
C ALA A 88 17.70 -10.09 0.61
N THR A 89 18.50 -9.25 -0.06
CA THR A 89 18.07 -7.94 -0.56
C THR A 89 16.86 -8.06 -1.48
N LEU A 90 16.86 -9.02 -2.41
CA LEU A 90 15.72 -9.26 -3.28
C LEU A 90 14.45 -9.67 -2.50
N LYS A 91 14.60 -10.44 -1.41
CA LYS A 91 13.49 -10.78 -0.52
C LYS A 91 12.94 -9.54 0.18
N TYR A 92 13.80 -8.67 0.68
CA TYR A 92 13.39 -7.39 1.26
C TYR A 92 12.65 -6.50 0.25
N GLU A 93 13.16 -6.35 -0.98
CA GLU A 93 12.51 -5.52 -2.00
C GLU A 93 11.11 -6.03 -2.38
N LYS A 94 10.90 -7.36 -2.39
CA LYS A 94 9.56 -7.95 -2.57
C LYS A 94 8.65 -7.61 -1.40
N PHE A 95 9.12 -7.80 -0.17
CA PHE A 95 8.36 -7.45 1.03
C PHE A 95 8.00 -5.96 1.07
N LYS A 96 8.95 -5.07 0.73
CA LYS A 96 8.72 -3.63 0.58
C LYS A 96 7.61 -3.33 -0.42
N ALA A 97 7.64 -3.96 -1.59
CA ALA A 97 6.59 -3.78 -2.59
C ALA A 97 5.21 -4.24 -2.07
N GLU A 98 5.16 -5.33 -1.32
CA GLU A 98 3.93 -5.85 -0.70
C GLU A 98 3.39 -4.88 0.37
N VAL A 99 4.25 -4.34 1.24
CA VAL A 99 3.85 -3.34 2.25
C VAL A 99 3.29 -2.07 1.61
N ILE A 100 3.98 -1.53 0.60
CA ILE A 100 3.52 -0.34 -0.13
C ILE A 100 2.19 -0.61 -0.84
N ALA A 101 2.06 -1.76 -1.49
CA ALA A 101 0.82 -2.13 -2.17
C ALA A 101 -0.35 -2.27 -1.19
N GLU A 102 -0.12 -2.89 -0.03
CA GLU A 102 -1.15 -3.04 1.00
C GLU A 102 -1.53 -1.70 1.62
N HIS A 103 -0.56 -0.83 1.91
CA HIS A 103 -0.81 0.53 2.40
C HIS A 103 -1.69 1.32 1.43
N ASN A 104 -1.33 1.36 0.15
CA ASN A 104 -2.10 2.05 -0.89
C ASN A 104 -3.52 1.47 -1.03
N ARG A 105 -3.66 0.14 -0.89
CA ARG A 105 -4.96 -0.54 -0.89
C ARG A 105 -5.80 -0.10 0.30
N MET A 106 -5.25 -0.09 1.50
CA MET A 106 -5.94 0.35 2.71
C MET A 106 -6.34 1.82 2.65
N GLU A 107 -5.47 2.71 2.17
CA GLU A 107 -5.80 4.13 1.97
C GLU A 107 -6.93 4.33 0.96
N THR A 108 -6.91 3.58 -0.15
CA THR A 108 -7.98 3.61 -1.15
C THR A 108 -9.31 3.15 -0.55
N GLU A 109 -9.33 2.03 0.17
CA GLU A 109 -10.55 1.50 0.79
C GLU A 109 -11.06 2.41 1.92
N ASN A 110 -10.18 3.01 2.72
CA ASN A 110 -10.53 4.00 3.74
C ASN A 110 -11.13 5.25 3.10
N SER A 111 -10.54 5.75 2.01
CA SER A 111 -11.05 6.91 1.26
C SER A 111 -12.45 6.65 0.71
N LYS A 112 -12.67 5.47 0.12
CA LYS A 112 -14.02 5.05 -0.34
C LYS A 112 -15.01 4.93 0.82
N MET A 113 -14.58 4.36 1.95
CA MET A 113 -15.43 4.25 3.14
C MET A 113 -15.87 5.64 3.63
N MET A 114 -14.93 6.58 3.78
CA MET A 114 -15.21 7.95 4.20
C MET A 114 -16.16 8.66 3.23
N MET A 115 -15.95 8.50 1.91
CA MET A 115 -16.86 9.02 0.90
C MET A 115 -18.26 8.46 1.08
N ARG A 116 -18.40 7.13 1.18
CA ARG A 116 -19.70 6.47 1.38
C ARG A 116 -20.38 6.93 2.66
N GLN A 117 -19.65 7.05 3.77
CA GLN A 117 -20.19 7.57 5.03
C GLN A 117 -20.67 9.02 4.90
N SER A 118 -19.93 9.87 4.17
CA SER A 118 -20.37 11.26 3.94
C SER A 118 -21.67 11.32 3.13
N LEU A 119 -21.85 10.42 2.16
CA LEU A 119 -23.00 10.36 1.26
C LEU A 119 -24.22 9.71 1.92
N LEU A 120 -24.01 8.62 2.67
CA LEU A 120 -25.08 7.81 3.26
C LEU A 120 -25.41 8.20 4.71
N GLY A 121 -24.54 8.99 5.35
CA GLY A 121 -24.66 9.44 6.73
C GLY A 121 -24.10 8.45 7.75
N ASN A 122 -24.06 8.88 9.02
CA ASN A 122 -23.41 8.16 10.13
C ASN A 122 -24.01 6.78 10.45
N GLN A 123 -25.20 6.45 9.90
CA GLN A 123 -25.82 5.14 10.05
C GLN A 123 -25.19 4.08 9.12
N TYR A 124 -24.38 4.50 8.16
CA TYR A 124 -23.65 3.59 7.30
C TYR A 124 -22.35 3.11 7.97
N GLU A 125 -22.33 1.82 8.32
CA GLU A 125 -21.19 1.15 8.97
C GLU A 125 -20.42 0.25 7.99
N GLY A 126 -20.68 0.36 6.68
CA GLY A 126 -20.16 -0.56 5.67
C GLY A 126 -21.17 -1.64 5.28
N GLY A 127 -20.74 -2.60 4.46
CA GLY A 127 -21.55 -3.75 4.04
C GLY A 127 -22.01 -3.70 2.57
N ASP A 128 -22.98 -4.55 2.25
CA ASP A 128 -23.48 -4.70 0.88
C ASP A 128 -24.35 -3.52 0.42
N MET A 129 -24.50 -3.40 -0.91
CA MET A 129 -25.30 -2.33 -1.53
C MET A 129 -26.82 -2.56 -1.43
N LYS A 130 -27.31 -3.48 -0.58
CA LYS A 130 -28.76 -3.68 -0.41
C LYS A 130 -29.38 -2.64 0.51
N PHE A 131 -28.57 -2.02 1.38
CA PHE A 131 -28.98 -0.97 2.30
C PHE A 131 -30.26 -1.30 3.09
N THR A 132 -30.32 -2.50 3.66
CA THR A 132 -31.49 -2.99 4.41
C THR A 132 -31.82 -2.14 5.64
N TRP A 133 -30.85 -1.40 6.17
CA TRP A 133 -31.03 -0.43 7.26
C TRP A 133 -31.84 0.81 6.84
N ILE A 134 -31.92 1.12 5.54
CA ILE A 134 -32.81 2.15 5.00
C ILE A 134 -34.23 1.61 5.00
N ASN A 135 -35.17 2.35 5.55
CA ASN A 135 -36.58 1.99 5.70
C ASN A 135 -37.47 3.24 5.49
N LYS A 136 -38.79 3.08 5.60
CA LYS A 136 -39.76 4.16 5.33
C LYS A 136 -39.58 5.39 6.22
N ASP A 137 -38.99 5.23 7.41
CA ASP A 137 -38.85 6.30 8.40
C ASP A 137 -37.60 7.15 8.15
N ASN A 138 -36.55 6.60 7.51
CA ASN A 138 -35.29 7.32 7.26
C ASN A 138 -34.97 7.59 5.78
N ILE A 139 -35.64 6.95 4.83
CA ILE A 139 -35.23 7.00 3.40
C ILE A 139 -35.20 8.42 2.82
N LEU A 140 -36.16 9.28 3.20
CA LEU A 140 -36.14 10.68 2.77
C LEU A 140 -34.87 11.41 3.26
N SER A 141 -34.49 11.19 4.52
CA SER A 141 -33.29 11.80 5.09
C SER A 141 -32.03 11.29 4.39
N VAL A 142 -31.98 10.01 4.01
CA VAL A 142 -30.85 9.44 3.27
C VAL A 142 -30.73 10.09 1.90
N TYR A 143 -31.83 10.22 1.14
CA TYR A 143 -31.80 10.93 -0.14
C TYR A 143 -31.38 12.39 0.01
N GLN A 144 -31.88 13.09 1.02
CA GLN A 144 -31.54 14.49 1.25
C GLN A 144 -30.05 14.65 1.55
N ASN A 145 -29.52 13.86 2.49
CA ASN A 145 -28.08 13.88 2.82
C ASN A 145 -27.24 13.54 1.58
N PHE A 146 -27.63 12.50 0.84
CA PHE A 146 -26.92 12.09 -0.36
C PHE A 146 -26.83 13.23 -1.38
N VAL A 147 -27.97 13.81 -1.77
CA VAL A 147 -28.00 14.85 -2.80
C VAL A 147 -27.33 16.13 -2.33
N ASP A 148 -27.47 16.52 -1.06
CA ASP A 148 -26.83 17.71 -0.53
C ASP A 148 -25.33 17.56 -0.39
N THR A 149 -24.85 16.39 0.06
CA THR A 149 -23.41 16.09 0.10
C THR A 149 -22.82 16.08 -1.31
N VAL A 150 -23.51 15.47 -2.29
CA VAL A 150 -23.04 15.51 -3.68
C VAL A 150 -22.98 16.95 -4.19
N ASP A 151 -24.04 17.74 -4.00
CA ASP A 151 -24.09 19.13 -4.47
C ASP A 151 -23.03 20.01 -3.82
N LYS A 152 -22.76 19.82 -2.52
CA LYS A 152 -21.73 20.56 -1.79
C LYS A 152 -20.31 20.27 -2.29
N ASN A 153 -20.03 19.04 -2.69
CA ASN A 153 -18.67 18.59 -3.05
C ASN A 153 -18.50 18.30 -4.55
N LYS A 154 -19.47 18.67 -5.38
CA LYS A 154 -19.51 18.33 -6.83
C LYS A 154 -18.23 18.67 -7.59
N ASP A 155 -17.57 19.76 -7.22
CA ASP A 155 -16.37 20.26 -7.89
C ASP A 155 -15.08 19.55 -7.43
N SER A 156 -15.12 18.78 -6.34
CA SER A 156 -13.96 18.01 -5.84
C SER A 156 -13.95 16.55 -6.30
N TYR A 157 -15.03 16.06 -6.89
CA TYR A 157 -15.13 14.66 -7.29
C TYR A 157 -14.45 14.38 -8.63
N SER A 158 -13.60 13.36 -8.65
CA SER A 158 -13.02 12.78 -9.86
C SER A 158 -14.08 12.06 -10.70
N ARG A 159 -13.72 11.63 -11.91
CA ARG A 159 -14.61 10.84 -12.76
C ARG A 159 -14.99 9.52 -12.08
N GLU A 160 -14.04 8.86 -11.45
CA GLU A 160 -14.20 7.64 -10.66
C GLU A 160 -15.15 7.85 -9.49
N ASP A 161 -15.02 8.97 -8.77
CA ASP A 161 -15.91 9.32 -7.66
C ASP A 161 -17.34 9.48 -8.15
N TRP A 162 -17.54 10.12 -9.31
CA TRP A 162 -18.86 10.21 -9.93
C TRP A 162 -19.42 8.84 -10.32
N ASP A 163 -18.59 7.90 -10.77
CA ASP A 163 -19.01 6.53 -11.07
C ASP A 163 -19.48 5.81 -9.78
N GLU A 164 -18.76 5.96 -8.66
CA GLU A 164 -19.16 5.42 -7.35
C GLU A 164 -20.44 6.07 -6.82
N ILE A 165 -20.56 7.40 -6.90
CA ILE A 165 -21.77 8.15 -6.52
C ILE A 165 -22.98 7.60 -7.28
N LYS A 166 -22.86 7.35 -8.59
CA LYS A 166 -23.95 6.76 -9.36
C LYS A 166 -24.33 5.36 -8.86
N LEU A 167 -23.36 4.50 -8.58
CA LEU A 167 -23.63 3.15 -8.07
C LEU A 167 -24.39 3.20 -6.73
N LEU A 168 -23.95 4.06 -5.80
CA LEU A 168 -24.63 4.25 -4.52
C LEU A 168 -26.05 4.78 -4.70
N TYR A 169 -26.24 5.76 -5.59
CA TYR A 169 -27.57 6.29 -5.91
C TYR A 169 -28.51 5.22 -6.47
N GLU A 170 -28.05 4.39 -7.42
CA GLU A 170 -28.85 3.29 -8.00
C GLU A 170 -29.22 2.23 -6.95
N ALA A 171 -28.31 1.96 -6.01
CA ALA A 171 -28.56 1.07 -4.89
C ALA A 171 -29.61 1.64 -3.90
N ILE A 172 -29.53 2.93 -3.57
CA ILE A 172 -30.56 3.63 -2.79
C ILE A 172 -31.91 3.56 -3.52
N ASP A 173 -31.94 3.79 -4.84
CA ASP A 173 -33.17 3.77 -5.64
C ASP A 173 -33.79 2.36 -5.71
N THR A 174 -32.94 1.34 -5.78
CA THR A 174 -33.38 -0.06 -5.69
C THR A 174 -34.01 -0.36 -4.33
N ARG A 175 -33.38 0.08 -3.24
CA ARG A 175 -33.94 -0.07 -1.89
C ARG A 175 -35.25 0.72 -1.73
N LYS A 176 -35.34 1.92 -2.32
CA LYS A 176 -36.53 2.76 -2.32
C LYS A 176 -37.75 2.06 -2.88
N ASN A 177 -37.61 1.32 -3.98
CA ASN A 177 -38.71 0.54 -4.56
C ASN A 177 -39.26 -0.54 -3.60
N THR A 178 -38.43 -1.02 -2.68
CA THR A 178 -38.86 -1.95 -1.63
C THR A 178 -39.55 -1.20 -0.50
N VAL A 179 -38.94 -0.11 -0.03
CA VAL A 179 -39.47 0.75 1.04
C VAL A 179 -40.84 1.36 0.69
N GLU A 180 -41.09 1.67 -0.58
CA GLU A 180 -42.42 2.09 -1.03
C GLU A 180 -43.52 1.08 -0.71
N LYS A 181 -43.23 -0.21 -0.87
CA LYS A 181 -44.15 -1.30 -0.55
C LYS A 181 -44.29 -1.52 0.95
N GLU A 182 -43.34 -1.03 1.74
CA GLU A 182 -43.33 -1.09 3.21
C GLU A 182 -44.15 0.06 3.85
N GLY A 183 -44.68 0.98 3.04
CA GLY A 183 -45.59 2.06 3.48
C GLY A 183 -44.97 3.45 3.54
N LEU A 184 -44.07 3.78 2.59
CA LEU A 184 -43.58 5.14 2.41
C LEU A 184 -44.74 6.12 2.15
N SER A 185 -44.72 7.26 2.83
CA SER A 185 -45.76 8.28 2.65
C SER A 185 -45.69 8.89 1.24
N SER A 186 -46.83 9.26 0.65
CA SER A 186 -46.85 9.93 -0.66
C SER A 186 -46.14 11.28 -0.64
N ALA A 187 -46.16 11.98 0.50
CA ALA A 187 -45.46 13.25 0.68
C ALA A 187 -43.93 13.08 0.63
N ASP A 188 -43.40 12.07 1.31
CA ASP A 188 -41.96 11.78 1.27
C ASP A 188 -41.55 11.24 -0.08
N ASN A 189 -42.39 10.43 -0.73
CA ASN A 189 -42.14 9.96 -2.09
C ASN A 189 -42.05 11.12 -3.10
N MET A 190 -42.91 12.13 -2.96
CA MET A 190 -42.88 13.34 -3.79
C MET A 190 -41.60 14.15 -3.57
N LYS A 191 -41.16 14.31 -2.30
CA LYS A 191 -39.91 14.98 -1.98
C LYS A 191 -38.71 14.25 -2.57
N ILE A 192 -38.68 12.91 -2.45
CA ILE A 192 -37.65 12.07 -3.06
C ILE A 192 -37.63 12.27 -4.58
N ALA A 193 -38.79 12.30 -5.25
CA ALA A 193 -38.84 12.58 -6.68
C ALA A 193 -38.22 13.94 -7.05
N GLY A 194 -38.44 14.97 -6.24
CA GLY A 194 -37.77 16.28 -6.40
C GLY A 194 -36.25 16.20 -6.25
N LEU A 195 -35.75 15.43 -5.28
CA LEU A 195 -34.32 15.19 -5.08
C LEU A 195 -33.69 14.43 -6.26
N LYS A 196 -34.39 13.44 -6.82
CA LYS A 196 -33.97 12.73 -8.04
C LYS A 196 -33.85 13.68 -9.24
N LEU A 197 -34.80 14.59 -9.38
CA LEU A 197 -34.78 15.62 -10.44
C LEU A 197 -33.65 16.64 -10.26
N LYS A 198 -33.25 16.95 -9.02
CA LYS A 198 -32.06 17.77 -8.73
C LYS A 198 -30.78 17.00 -9.08
N PHE A 199 -30.69 15.73 -8.68
CA PHE A 199 -29.49 14.92 -8.82
C PHE A 199 -29.15 14.57 -10.28
N ALA A 200 -30.12 14.11 -11.07
CA ALA A 200 -29.87 13.62 -12.42
C ALA A 200 -29.12 14.60 -13.36
N PRO A 201 -29.54 15.87 -13.51
CA PRO A 201 -28.81 16.83 -14.35
C PRO A 201 -27.45 17.21 -13.73
N MET A 202 -27.39 17.35 -12.39
CA MET A 202 -26.15 17.64 -11.68
C MET A 202 -25.09 16.56 -11.93
N TYR A 203 -25.44 15.29 -11.72
CA TYR A 203 -24.56 14.16 -12.01
C TYR A 203 -24.05 14.19 -13.45
N THR A 204 -24.96 14.38 -14.41
CA THR A 204 -24.63 14.32 -15.83
C THR A 204 -23.62 15.39 -16.21
N VAL A 205 -23.85 16.64 -15.82
CA VAL A 205 -22.96 17.77 -16.16
C VAL A 205 -21.60 17.63 -15.48
N ASN A 206 -21.59 17.39 -14.17
CA ASN A 206 -20.34 17.39 -13.41
C ASN A 206 -19.45 16.19 -13.75
N ARG A 207 -20.03 15.00 -13.96
CA ARG A 207 -19.24 13.84 -14.42
C ARG A 207 -18.61 14.06 -15.79
N MET A 208 -19.34 14.69 -16.72
CA MET A 208 -18.80 15.02 -18.04
C MET A 208 -17.67 16.05 -17.95
N GLY A 209 -17.82 17.06 -17.06
CA GLY A 209 -16.77 18.03 -16.75
C GLY A 209 -15.50 17.35 -16.24
N ALA A 210 -15.61 16.58 -15.16
CA ALA A 210 -14.49 15.84 -14.56
C ALA A 210 -13.77 14.95 -15.59
N LYS A 211 -14.52 14.25 -16.45
CA LYS A 211 -13.95 13.46 -17.56
C LYS A 211 -13.19 14.34 -18.57
N SER A 212 -13.69 15.52 -18.90
CA SER A 212 -13.02 16.42 -19.82
C SER A 212 -11.70 16.94 -19.24
N ASP A 213 -11.69 17.27 -17.95
CA ASP A 213 -10.52 17.76 -17.22
C ASP A 213 -9.44 16.68 -17.12
N GLU A 214 -9.81 15.46 -16.73
CA GLU A 214 -8.94 14.26 -16.73
C GLU A 214 -8.27 14.07 -18.11
N ASN A 215 -9.04 14.14 -19.20
CA ASN A 215 -8.51 14.02 -20.56
C ASN A 215 -7.60 15.17 -20.99
N ALA A 216 -7.82 16.37 -20.45
CA ALA A 216 -6.97 17.52 -20.73
C ALA A 216 -5.64 17.42 -19.98
N GLU A 217 -5.65 16.93 -18.74
CA GLU A 217 -4.45 16.69 -17.95
C GLU A 217 -3.60 15.56 -18.53
N ALA A 218 -4.20 14.47 -18.99
CA ALA A 218 -3.48 13.36 -19.63
C ALA A 218 -2.77 13.74 -20.95
N LYS A 219 -3.08 14.91 -21.53
CA LYS A 219 -2.48 15.43 -22.77
C LYS A 219 -1.39 16.48 -22.53
N LYS A 220 -1.18 16.90 -21.28
CA LYS A 220 -0.09 17.82 -20.90
C LYS A 220 1.20 17.03 -20.70
#